data_AF-A0A965EPK4-F1
#
_entry.id   AF-A0A965EPK4-F1
#
_cell.length_a   1.000
_cell.length_b   1.000
_cell.length_c   1.000
_cell.angle_alpha   90.00
_cell.angle_beta   90.00
_cell.angle_gamma   90.00
#
_symmetry.space_group_name_H-M   'P 1'
#
loop_
_entity.id
_entity.type
_entity.pdbx_description
1 polymer ?
#
loop_
_entity_poly.entity_id
_entity_poly.type
_entity_poly.pdbx_seq_one_letter_code
_entity_poly.pdbx_strand_id
1 'polypeptide(L)'
;MKFGKFAAAVAVSLAVGLPAGAQDKTQNTSVSADPVVATVNGAKIRQSDVAAARSQLPEQYRNLLMDQLFAPLVNQLVRSKLMAAKARADKLDESADYKKRMALIQDRLLEEALLDKVISARVTDEALQAKYKESVAKFPSKEEVRARHILVKTEDEAKTLVKELDGGADFAKLAADKSIG
;
A
#
# COMPACT_ATOMS: atom_id res chain seq x y z
N MET A 1 -56.55 54.49 -19.64
CA MET A 1 -55.72 53.28 -19.57
C MET A 1 -55.07 53.28 -18.18
N LYS A 2 -55.68 52.91 -17.02
CA LYS A 2 -56.63 51.84 -16.61
C LYS A 2 -56.05 50.46 -16.93
N PHE A 3 -55.69 49.55 -16.00
CA PHE A 3 -56.11 49.18 -14.63
C PHE A 3 -54.89 48.53 -13.90
N GLY A 4 -54.80 48.25 -12.61
CA GLY A 4 -55.76 48.16 -11.51
C GLY A 4 -55.24 47.11 -10.49
N LYS A 5 -55.47 47.41 -9.21
CA LYS A 5 -55.79 46.53 -8.04
C LYS A 5 -55.45 45.03 -8.13
N PHE A 6 -54.95 44.43 -7.05
CA PHE A 6 -55.78 43.63 -6.13
C PHE A 6 -54.94 42.99 -4.99
N ALA A 7 -55.40 43.23 -3.76
CA ALA A 7 -55.16 42.36 -2.62
C ALA A 7 -56.02 41.11 -2.78
N ALA A 8 -55.51 39.94 -2.38
CA ALA A 8 -56.33 38.79 -2.04
C ALA A 8 -55.58 37.89 -1.05
N ALA A 9 -56.31 37.46 -0.03
CA ALA A 9 -55.86 36.72 1.12
C ALA A 9 -56.34 35.25 1.04
N VAL A 10 -55.70 34.39 1.87
CA VAL A 10 -56.21 33.13 2.44
C VAL A 10 -56.42 31.93 1.50
N ALA A 11 -55.73 30.81 1.77
CA ALA A 11 -56.34 29.60 2.32
C ALA A 11 -55.33 28.44 2.47
N VAL A 12 -55.37 27.81 3.64
CA VAL A 12 -54.65 26.60 4.05
C VAL A 12 -55.22 25.38 3.31
N SER A 13 -54.37 24.42 2.95
CA SER A 13 -54.79 23.04 2.67
C SER A 13 -53.67 22.07 3.05
N LEU A 14 -53.87 21.34 4.16
CA LEU A 14 -53.13 20.11 4.46
C LEU A 14 -53.53 19.03 3.44
N ALA A 15 -52.54 18.37 2.85
CA ALA A 15 -52.70 17.04 2.26
C ALA A 15 -51.57 16.15 2.75
N VAL A 16 -51.96 15.16 3.56
CA VAL A 16 -51.13 14.02 3.98
C VAL A 16 -50.87 13.14 2.75
N GLY A 17 -49.61 12.77 2.53
CA GLY A 17 -49.24 11.80 1.51
C GLY A 17 -47.87 11.19 1.82
N LEU A 18 -47.86 10.07 2.55
CA LEU A 18 -46.77 9.10 2.48
C LEU A 18 -46.96 8.25 1.23
N PRO A 19 -45.88 7.96 0.50
CA PRO A 19 -45.61 6.57 0.19
C PRO A 19 -44.21 6.16 0.65
N ALA A 20 -44.17 4.96 1.22
CA ALA A 20 -43.00 4.14 1.41
C ALA A 20 -42.31 3.82 0.06
N GLY A 21 -41.00 3.65 0.12
CA GLY A 21 -40.12 3.29 -1.00
C GLY A 21 -38.71 3.72 -0.65
N ALA A 22 -38.08 3.03 0.28
CA ALA A 22 -37.11 1.97 -0.03
C ALA A 22 -35.77 2.56 -0.50
N GLN A 23 -34.74 2.19 0.26
CA GLN A 23 -33.34 2.31 -0.12
C GLN A 23 -33.12 1.86 -1.56
N ASP A 24 -32.01 2.37 -2.09
CA ASP A 24 -31.27 1.85 -3.22
C ASP A 24 -31.60 2.51 -4.56
N LYS A 25 -30.79 3.52 -4.89
CA LYS A 25 -30.01 3.45 -6.12
C LYS A 25 -28.83 4.40 -6.12
N THR A 26 -27.68 3.77 -6.31
CA THR A 26 -26.49 4.28 -6.99
C THR A 26 -25.64 5.27 -6.19
N GLN A 27 -24.88 4.70 -5.25
CA GLN A 27 -23.43 4.82 -5.34
C GLN A 27 -23.02 4.57 -6.80
N ASN A 28 -22.92 5.63 -7.58
CA ASN A 28 -22.27 5.60 -8.87
C ASN A 28 -20.76 5.66 -8.58
N THR A 29 -20.20 4.52 -8.20
CA THR A 29 -18.77 4.21 -8.32
C THR A 29 -18.42 4.16 -9.80
N SER A 30 -18.49 5.29 -10.48
CA SER A 30 -17.81 5.48 -11.76
C SER A 30 -16.35 5.80 -11.46
N VAL A 31 -15.55 4.75 -11.34
CA VAL A 31 -14.12 4.81 -11.64
C VAL A 31 -14.00 5.17 -13.13
N SER A 32 -14.03 6.47 -13.46
CA SER A 32 -13.72 7.00 -14.80
C SER A 32 -13.72 8.53 -14.89
N ALA A 33 -14.18 9.28 -13.88
CA ALA A 33 -13.97 10.71 -13.90
C ALA A 33 -12.54 10.98 -13.43
N ASP A 34 -11.64 11.28 -14.36
CA ASP A 34 -10.34 11.91 -14.06
C ASP A 34 -10.51 13.44 -14.25
N PRO A 35 -11.17 14.13 -13.29
CA PRO A 35 -11.56 15.52 -13.45
C PRO A 35 -10.35 16.42 -13.53
N VAL A 36 -10.51 17.52 -14.25
CA VAL A 36 -9.51 18.58 -14.32
C VAL A 36 -9.58 19.38 -13.03
N VAL A 37 -8.49 19.40 -12.27
CA VAL A 37 -8.38 20.11 -10.99
C VAL A 37 -7.73 21.49 -11.13
N ALA A 38 -6.95 21.69 -12.19
CA ALA A 38 -6.35 22.99 -12.54
C ALA A 38 -5.98 23.03 -14.04
N THR A 39 -5.83 24.23 -14.59
CA THR A 39 -5.34 24.43 -15.97
C THR A 39 -4.26 25.49 -15.98
N VAL A 40 -3.17 25.24 -16.72
CA VAL A 40 -1.99 26.11 -16.81
C VAL A 40 -1.62 26.27 -18.28
N ASN A 41 -1.79 27.47 -18.85
CA ASN A 41 -1.52 27.74 -20.27
C ASN A 41 -2.18 26.71 -21.22
N GLY A 42 -3.42 26.30 -20.91
CA GLY A 42 -4.15 25.27 -21.65
C GLY A 42 -3.81 23.81 -21.29
N ALA A 43 -2.72 23.57 -20.55
CA ALA A 43 -2.38 22.24 -20.05
C ALA A 43 -3.21 21.90 -18.80
N LYS A 44 -3.98 20.82 -18.89
CA LYS A 44 -4.82 20.33 -17.80
C LYS A 44 -3.95 19.59 -16.76
N ILE A 45 -4.26 19.81 -15.49
CA ILE A 45 -3.83 19.00 -14.35
C ILE A 45 -5.06 18.24 -13.90
N ARG A 46 -4.95 16.92 -13.77
CA ARG A 46 -6.06 16.04 -13.43
C ARG A 46 -5.91 15.41 -12.05
N GLN A 47 -6.97 14.77 -11.58
CA GLN A 47 -6.95 14.05 -10.31
C GLN A 47 -5.92 12.91 -10.31
N SER A 48 -5.74 12.23 -11.45
CA SER A 48 -4.73 11.19 -11.61
C SER A 48 -3.29 11.73 -11.45
N ASP A 49 -3.00 12.94 -11.95
CA ASP A 49 -1.71 13.60 -11.74
C ASP A 49 -1.44 13.86 -10.24
N VAL A 50 -2.46 14.30 -9.50
CA VAL A 50 -2.35 14.55 -8.05
C VAL A 50 -2.17 13.24 -7.28
N ALA A 51 -2.87 12.17 -7.68
CA ALA A 51 -2.72 10.85 -7.07
C ALA A 51 -1.32 10.26 -7.31
N ALA A 52 -0.77 10.40 -8.52
CA ALA A 52 0.58 9.99 -8.84
C ALA A 52 1.63 10.81 -8.07
N ALA A 53 1.39 12.12 -7.90
CA ALA A 53 2.26 12.97 -7.08
C ALA A 53 2.24 12.53 -5.60
N ARG A 54 1.08 12.09 -5.08
CA ARG A 54 0.96 11.53 -3.71
C ARG A 54 1.78 10.25 -3.56
N SER A 55 1.75 9.33 -4.52
CA SER A 55 2.48 8.05 -4.40
C SER A 55 4.00 8.23 -4.35
N GLN A 56 4.52 9.36 -4.83
CA GLN A 56 5.94 9.71 -4.77
C GLN A 56 6.35 10.35 -3.43
N LEU A 57 5.41 10.68 -2.55
CA LEU A 57 5.74 11.27 -1.25
C LEU A 57 6.39 10.23 -0.30
N PRO A 58 7.30 10.66 0.58
CA PRO A 58 7.76 9.83 1.70
C PRO A 58 6.60 9.30 2.55
N GLU A 59 6.79 8.13 3.18
CA GLU A 59 5.73 7.44 3.94
C GLU A 59 5.06 8.30 5.00
N GLN A 60 5.85 9.07 5.72
CA GLN A 60 5.36 10.00 6.75
C GLN A 60 4.32 11.00 6.23
N TYR A 61 4.39 11.37 4.94
CA TYR A 61 3.43 12.28 4.32
C TYR A 61 2.29 11.55 3.60
N ARG A 62 2.48 10.28 3.18
CA ARG A 62 1.42 9.50 2.52
C ARG A 62 0.20 9.27 3.41
N ASN A 63 0.41 9.24 4.73
CA ASN A 63 -0.63 9.04 5.74
C ASN A 63 -1.43 10.30 6.08
N LEU A 64 -1.02 11.49 5.61
CA LEU A 64 -1.79 12.71 5.80
C LEU A 64 -3.08 12.71 4.99
N LEU A 65 -4.09 13.43 5.50
CA LEU A 65 -5.38 13.58 4.83
C LEU A 65 -5.23 14.33 3.51
N MET A 66 -6.03 13.94 2.50
CA MET A 66 -5.95 14.55 1.18
C MET A 66 -6.26 16.04 1.18
N ASP A 67 -7.17 16.50 2.04
CA ASP A 67 -7.52 17.91 2.12
C ASP A 67 -6.33 18.81 2.48
N GLN A 68 -5.37 18.27 3.25
CA GLN A 68 -4.16 19.00 3.64
C GLN A 68 -3.07 18.98 2.54
N LEU A 69 -3.06 17.93 1.72
CA LEU A 69 -2.03 17.72 0.69
C LEU A 69 -2.44 18.22 -0.70
N PHE A 70 -3.74 18.30 -0.96
CA PHE A 70 -4.27 18.56 -2.30
C PHE A 70 -3.77 19.88 -2.88
N ALA A 71 -3.96 20.99 -2.16
CA ALA A 71 -3.51 22.30 -2.64
C ALA A 71 -1.98 22.39 -2.81
N PRO A 72 -1.14 21.94 -1.85
CA PRO A 72 0.31 21.85 -2.06
C PRO A 72 0.74 21.03 -3.28
N LEU A 73 0.12 19.86 -3.49
CA LEU A 73 0.42 18.98 -4.63
C LEU A 73 0.01 19.62 -5.96
N VAL A 74 -1.18 20.20 -6.04
CA VAL A 74 -1.63 20.94 -7.23
C VAL A 74 -0.68 22.09 -7.52
N ASN A 75 -0.30 22.88 -6.51
CA ASN A 75 0.65 23.99 -6.68
C ASN A 75 2.03 23.51 -7.17
N GLN A 76 2.51 22.37 -6.68
CA GLN A 76 3.74 21.75 -7.19
C GLN A 76 3.62 21.35 -8.65
N LEU A 77 2.51 20.71 -9.05
CA LEU A 77 2.26 20.33 -10.44
C LEU A 77 2.13 21.54 -11.37
N VAL A 78 1.47 22.61 -10.91
CA VAL A 78 1.39 23.89 -11.63
C VAL A 78 2.79 24.45 -11.88
N ARG A 79 3.62 24.56 -10.83
CA ARG A 79 5.01 25.05 -10.96
C ARG A 79 5.82 24.20 -11.93
N SER A 80 5.72 22.87 -11.81
CA SER A 80 6.40 21.94 -12.73
C SER A 80 5.99 22.17 -14.19
N LYS A 81 4.68 22.29 -14.48
CA LYS A 81 4.20 22.55 -15.84
C LYS A 81 4.66 23.91 -16.37
N LEU A 82 4.67 24.95 -15.55
CA LEU A 82 5.19 26.28 -15.94
C LEU A 82 6.67 26.23 -16.30
N MET A 83 7.49 25.57 -15.48
CA MET A 83 8.92 25.40 -15.76
C MET A 83 9.15 24.60 -17.04
N ALA A 84 8.40 23.50 -17.23
CA ALA A 84 8.48 22.71 -18.45
C ALA A 84 8.05 23.52 -19.69
N ALA A 85 7.03 24.38 -19.57
CA ALA A 85 6.61 25.25 -20.66
C ALA A 85 7.72 26.25 -21.04
N LYS A 86 8.37 26.86 -20.03
CA LYS A 86 9.52 27.75 -20.27
C LYS A 86 10.69 27.01 -20.92
N ALA A 87 11.04 25.82 -20.43
CA ALA A 87 12.12 25.01 -21.01
C ALA A 87 11.88 24.68 -22.49
N ARG A 88 10.62 24.38 -22.88
CA ARG A 88 10.25 24.18 -24.29
C ARG A 88 10.31 25.47 -25.11
N ALA A 89 9.86 26.59 -24.54
CA ALA A 89 9.98 27.89 -25.21
C ALA A 89 11.45 28.25 -25.48
N ASP A 90 12.35 27.84 -24.59
CA ASP A 90 13.81 27.98 -24.72
C ASP A 90 14.46 26.87 -25.57
N LYS A 91 13.68 25.94 -26.11
CA LYS A 91 14.11 24.80 -26.93
C LYS A 91 15.12 23.87 -26.23
N LEU A 92 15.08 23.78 -24.90
CA LEU A 92 15.94 22.85 -24.16
C LEU A 92 15.63 21.39 -24.51
N ASP A 93 14.39 21.10 -24.88
CA ASP A 93 13.92 19.79 -25.36
C ASP A 93 14.43 19.43 -26.78
N GLU A 94 14.93 20.39 -27.55
CA GLU A 94 15.56 20.14 -28.84
C GLU A 94 17.07 19.87 -28.74
N SER A 95 17.68 20.16 -27.58
CA SER A 95 19.12 20.01 -27.34
C SER A 95 19.59 18.55 -27.49
N ALA A 96 20.83 18.36 -27.93
CA ALA A 96 21.43 17.04 -28.06
C ALA A 96 21.49 16.31 -26.72
N ASP A 97 21.81 17.02 -25.64
CA ASP A 97 21.88 16.45 -24.29
C ASP A 97 20.51 15.98 -23.79
N TYR A 98 19.44 16.73 -24.03
CA TYR A 98 18.09 16.31 -23.68
C TYR A 98 17.69 15.06 -24.46
N LYS A 99 17.87 15.06 -25.79
CA LYS A 99 17.52 13.91 -26.64
C LYS A 99 18.28 12.65 -26.24
N LYS A 100 19.58 12.77 -25.97
CA LYS A 100 20.41 11.66 -25.50
C LYS A 100 19.93 11.11 -24.15
N ARG A 101 19.63 11.99 -23.19
CA ARG A 101 19.10 11.57 -21.88
C ARG A 101 17.72 10.93 -21.99
N MET A 102 16.86 11.48 -22.85
CA MET A 102 15.52 10.94 -23.07
C MET A 102 15.56 9.55 -23.70
N ALA A 103 16.43 9.32 -24.69
CA ALA A 103 16.62 8.00 -25.28
C ALA A 103 17.03 6.95 -24.23
N LEU A 104 17.99 7.28 -23.37
CA LEU A 104 18.40 6.38 -22.27
C LEU A 104 17.27 6.09 -21.27
N ILE A 105 16.43 7.07 -20.97
CA ILE A 105 15.26 6.87 -20.09
C ILE A 105 14.22 5.98 -20.78
N GLN A 106 13.99 6.19 -22.07
CA GLN A 106 13.06 5.39 -22.86
C GLN A 106 13.49 3.92 -22.91
N ASP A 107 14.77 3.66 -23.17
CA ASP A 107 15.30 2.29 -23.22
C ASP A 107 15.11 1.57 -21.88
N ARG A 108 15.41 2.24 -20.76
CA ARG A 108 15.19 1.68 -19.41
C ARG A 108 13.73 1.35 -19.11
N LEU A 109 12.80 2.21 -19.51
CA LEU A 109 11.38 1.95 -19.32
C LEU A 109 10.91 0.76 -20.16
N LEU A 110 11.46 0.58 -21.37
CA LEU A 110 11.16 -0.58 -22.21
C LEU A 110 11.75 -1.86 -21.62
N GLU A 111 12.95 -1.81 -21.05
CA GLU A 111 13.57 -2.93 -20.33
C GLU A 111 12.71 -3.35 -19.13
N GLU A 112 12.29 -2.40 -18.28
CA GLU A 112 11.43 -2.64 -17.12
C GLU A 112 10.09 -3.25 -17.55
N ALA A 113 9.42 -2.65 -18.54
CA ALA A 113 8.14 -3.16 -19.04
C ALA A 113 8.26 -4.57 -19.64
N LEU A 114 9.36 -4.87 -20.34
CA LEU A 114 9.63 -6.20 -20.87
C LEU A 114 9.83 -7.21 -19.74
N LEU A 115 10.63 -6.84 -18.74
CA LEU A 115 10.91 -7.69 -17.59
C LEU A 115 9.63 -7.99 -16.81
N ASP A 116 8.84 -6.96 -16.49
CA ASP A 116 7.55 -7.10 -15.81
C ASP A 116 6.60 -8.01 -16.58
N LYS A 117 6.50 -7.83 -17.90
CA LYS A 117 5.65 -8.67 -18.75
C LYS A 117 6.10 -10.13 -18.75
N VAL A 118 7.40 -10.37 -18.87
CA VAL A 118 7.97 -11.73 -18.92
C VAL A 118 7.87 -12.42 -17.57
N ILE A 119 8.16 -11.72 -16.46
CA ILE A 119 8.07 -12.26 -15.11
C ILE A 119 6.61 -12.53 -14.75
N SER A 120 5.71 -11.55 -14.92
CA SER A 120 4.30 -11.70 -14.55
C SER A 120 3.62 -12.84 -15.32
N ALA A 121 4.04 -13.10 -16.57
CA ALA A 121 3.54 -14.24 -17.34
C ALA A 121 4.08 -15.61 -16.87
N ARG A 122 5.24 -15.64 -16.17
CA ARG A 122 5.91 -16.86 -15.70
C ARG A 122 5.63 -17.17 -14.23
N VAL A 123 5.23 -16.18 -13.44
CA VAL A 123 4.80 -16.36 -12.05
C VAL A 123 3.35 -16.82 -12.06
N THR A 124 3.14 -18.11 -12.31
CA THR A 124 1.83 -18.76 -12.18
C THR A 124 1.73 -19.47 -10.83
N ASP A 125 0.51 -19.75 -10.39
CA ASP A 125 0.28 -20.49 -9.14
C ASP A 125 0.93 -21.88 -9.19
N GLU A 126 0.95 -22.53 -10.36
CA GLU A 126 1.59 -23.82 -10.57
C GLU A 126 3.12 -23.72 -10.42
N ALA A 127 3.73 -22.70 -11.03
CA ALA A 127 5.17 -22.46 -10.92
C ALA A 127 5.58 -22.16 -9.46
N LEU A 128 4.75 -21.39 -8.75
CA LEU A 128 4.95 -21.09 -7.34
C LEU A 128 4.84 -22.33 -6.46
N GLN A 129 3.79 -23.13 -6.63
CA GLN A 129 3.62 -24.38 -5.88
C GLN A 129 4.74 -25.39 -6.16
N ALA A 130 5.17 -25.51 -7.42
CA ALA A 130 6.28 -26.37 -7.79
C ALA A 130 7.58 -25.94 -7.09
N LYS A 131 7.89 -24.63 -7.10
CA LYS A 131 9.05 -24.09 -6.40
C LYS A 131 8.97 -24.21 -4.89
N TYR A 132 7.78 -24.04 -4.31
CA TYR A 132 7.56 -24.28 -2.88
C TYR A 132 7.86 -25.73 -2.50
N LYS A 133 7.30 -26.70 -3.23
CA LYS A 133 7.54 -28.14 -2.98
C LYS A 133 9.02 -28.50 -3.13
N GLU A 134 9.69 -28.01 -4.17
CA GLU A 134 11.14 -28.20 -4.37
C GLU A 134 11.94 -27.64 -3.18
N SER A 135 11.56 -26.46 -2.68
CA SER A 135 12.26 -25.80 -1.58
C SER A 135 12.04 -26.53 -0.25
N VAL A 136 10.80 -26.90 0.07
CA VAL A 136 10.49 -27.69 1.28
C VAL A 136 11.21 -29.05 1.27
N ALA A 137 11.30 -29.71 0.11
CA ALA A 137 12.04 -30.96 0.00
C ALA A 137 13.55 -30.81 0.31
N LYS A 138 14.14 -29.64 0.04
CA LYS A 138 15.55 -29.32 0.35
C LYS A 138 15.77 -28.91 1.81
N PHE A 139 14.70 -28.56 2.52
CA PHE A 139 14.71 -28.21 3.93
C PHE A 139 13.79 -29.16 4.71
N PRO A 140 14.17 -30.44 4.85
CA PRO A 140 13.40 -31.35 5.69
C PRO A 140 13.30 -30.76 7.10
N SER A 141 12.14 -30.98 7.74
CA SER A 141 11.98 -30.60 9.15
C SER A 141 13.13 -31.19 9.93
N LYS A 142 13.85 -30.32 10.64
CA LYS A 142 14.90 -30.80 11.54
C LYS A 142 14.22 -31.53 12.69
N GLU A 143 14.88 -32.55 13.19
CA GLU A 143 14.44 -33.19 14.43
C GLU A 143 14.53 -32.15 15.54
N GLU A 144 13.39 -31.82 16.14
CA GLU A 144 13.31 -30.90 17.26
C GLU A 144 13.13 -31.71 18.55
N VAL A 145 14.10 -31.58 19.46
CA VAL A 145 14.08 -32.29 20.74
C VAL A 145 13.84 -31.30 21.86
N ARG A 146 12.77 -31.51 22.63
CA ARG A 146 12.54 -30.78 23.89
C ARG A 146 13.25 -31.49 25.04
N ALA A 147 14.55 -31.23 25.19
CA ALA A 147 15.35 -31.76 26.28
C ALA A 147 15.30 -30.84 27.52
N ARG A 148 15.50 -31.44 28.70
CA ARG A 148 15.82 -30.75 29.94
C ARG A 148 17.20 -31.26 30.39
N HIS A 149 18.02 -30.40 30.98
CA HIS A 149 19.34 -30.80 31.47
C HIS A 149 19.52 -30.37 32.93
N ILE A 150 20.39 -31.08 33.64
CA ILE A 150 20.88 -30.71 34.97
C ILE A 150 22.38 -30.49 34.80
N LEU A 151 22.86 -29.28 35.10
CA LEU A 151 24.27 -28.95 35.06
C LEU A 151 24.86 -29.10 36.46
N VAL A 152 26.05 -29.70 36.60
CA VAL A 152 26.75 -29.85 37.89
C VAL A 152 28.25 -29.61 37.71
N LYS A 153 28.99 -29.40 38.81
CA LYS A 153 30.41 -29.01 38.74
C LYS A 153 31.33 -30.18 38.45
N THR A 154 30.95 -31.38 38.88
CA THR A 154 31.83 -32.55 38.83
C THR A 154 31.12 -33.77 38.24
N GLU A 155 31.90 -34.68 37.66
CA GLU A 155 31.40 -35.92 37.06
C GLU A 155 30.76 -36.86 38.11
N ASP A 156 31.32 -36.88 39.32
CA ASP A 156 30.81 -37.74 40.41
C ASP A 156 29.43 -37.29 40.90
N GLU A 157 29.19 -35.97 40.96
CA GLU A 157 27.85 -35.42 41.23
C GLU A 157 26.86 -35.82 40.13
N ALA A 158 27.27 -35.76 38.85
CA ALA A 158 26.41 -36.14 37.73
C ALA A 158 26.05 -37.63 37.79
N LYS A 159 27.03 -38.51 38.03
CA LYS A 159 26.82 -39.96 38.15
C LYS A 159 25.91 -40.33 39.33
N THR A 160 26.01 -39.58 40.43
CA THR A 160 25.14 -39.79 41.60
C THR A 160 23.69 -39.44 41.24
N LEU A 161 23.48 -38.29 40.58
CA LEU A 161 22.14 -37.88 40.14
C LEU A 161 21.53 -38.83 39.10
N VAL A 162 22.34 -39.40 38.19
CA VAL A 162 21.86 -40.43 37.25
C VAL A 162 21.34 -41.65 38.00
N LYS A 163 22.04 -42.13 39.02
CA LYS A 163 21.57 -43.27 39.85
C LYS A 163 20.28 -42.95 40.61
N GLU A 164 20.13 -41.73 41.12
CA GLU A 164 18.91 -41.28 41.79
C GLU A 164 17.73 -41.18 40.81
N LEU A 165 17.98 -40.70 39.59
CA LEU A 165 16.99 -40.65 38.51
C LEU A 165 16.58 -42.05 38.04
N ASP A 166 17.53 -42.97 37.87
CA ASP A 166 17.27 -44.38 37.53
C ASP A 166 16.46 -45.09 38.63
N GLY A 167 16.63 -44.65 39.88
CA GLY A 167 15.84 -45.07 41.04
C GLY A 167 14.44 -44.47 41.13
N GLY A 168 14.04 -43.62 40.17
CA GLY A 168 12.70 -43.03 40.08
C GLY A 168 12.53 -41.66 40.75
N ALA A 169 13.62 -40.95 41.07
CA ALA A 169 13.54 -39.58 41.56
C ALA A 169 12.96 -38.61 40.51
N ASP A 170 12.33 -37.53 40.97
CA ASP A 170 11.73 -36.53 40.09
C ASP A 170 12.81 -35.60 39.49
N PHE A 171 12.87 -35.57 38.16
CA PHE A 171 13.86 -34.77 37.43
C PHE A 171 13.73 -33.27 37.69
N ALA A 172 12.51 -32.73 37.80
CA ALA A 172 12.32 -31.30 37.98
C ALA A 172 12.76 -30.84 39.38
N LYS A 173 12.51 -31.67 40.40
CA LYS A 173 12.99 -31.41 41.77
C LYS A 173 14.52 -31.47 41.85
N LEU A 174 15.14 -32.51 41.29
CA LEU A 174 16.61 -32.62 41.27
C LEU A 174 17.25 -31.48 40.47
N ALA A 175 16.65 -31.07 39.36
CA ALA A 175 17.11 -29.90 38.62
C ALA A 175 17.02 -28.62 39.47
N ALA A 176 15.91 -28.38 40.16
CA ALA A 176 15.75 -27.20 41.02
C ALA A 176 16.74 -27.15 42.19
N ASP A 177 17.05 -28.31 42.78
CA ASP A 177 17.87 -28.39 43.99
C ASP A 177 19.38 -28.48 43.69
N LYS A 178 19.76 -29.05 42.54
CA LYS A 178 21.15 -29.45 42.24
C LYS A 178 21.70 -28.91 40.93
N SER A 179 20.85 -28.44 40.00
CA SER A 179 21.35 -27.85 38.77
C SER A 179 22.01 -26.50 39.04
N ILE A 180 23.19 -26.28 38.47
CA ILE A 180 23.85 -24.98 38.41
C ILE A 180 23.57 -24.24 37.09
N GLY A 181 22.61 -24.74 36.30
CA GLY A 181 22.17 -24.21 35.00
C GLY A 181 20.66 -24.35 34.79
#